data_AF-A0A954NQ48-F1
#
_entry.id   AF-A0A954NQ48-F1
#
_cell.length_a   1.000
_cell.length_b   1.000
_cell.length_c   1.000
_cell.angle_alpha   90.00
_cell.angle_beta   90.00
_cell.angle_gamma   90.00
#
_symmetry.space_group_name_H-M   'P 1'
#
loop_
_entity.id
_entity.type
_entity.pdbx_description
1 polymer ?
#
loop_
_entity_poly.entity_id
_entity_poly.type
_entity_poly.pdbx_seq_one_letter_code
_entity_poly.pdbx_strand_id
1 'polypeptide(L)'
;MCSHKLLLDCEKLFDDVLRFLRSVGKDEFRDVAIQQWKDGREKAWPKYKFDHIVEGTLRELGRTDLDYAVVCNQHLKEMQDILAATVIDEDRLASIKNFIEQRICEKYPLPLPIRGKDLIDLGIPPGPRFGEILGVIREKVAAGESRREVLLDIATQLAQATGENTLTSGSE
;
A
#
# COMPACT_ATOMS: atom_id res chain seq x y z
N MET A 1 -37.02 -10.99 26.92
CA MET A 1 -36.22 -10.91 28.16
C MET A 1 -34.78 -10.43 27.95
N CYS A 2 -34.16 -10.53 26.77
CA CYS A 2 -32.78 -10.07 26.57
C CYS A 2 -32.59 -8.54 26.53
N SER A 3 -33.60 -7.77 26.09
CA SER A 3 -33.51 -6.31 25.96
C SER A 3 -33.44 -5.57 27.29
N HIS A 4 -34.14 -6.06 28.33
CA HIS A 4 -34.15 -5.42 29.65
C HIS A 4 -32.81 -5.57 30.38
N LYS A 5 -32.17 -6.74 30.26
CA LYS A 5 -30.83 -6.97 30.82
C LYS A 5 -29.78 -6.11 30.11
N LEU A 6 -29.87 -5.99 28.78
CA LEU A 6 -28.97 -5.16 28.00
C LEU A 6 -29.09 -3.67 28.38
N LEU A 7 -30.32 -3.19 28.63
CA LEU A 7 -30.57 -1.83 29.11
C LEU A 7 -29.94 -1.57 30.48
N LEU A 8 -30.09 -2.50 31.43
CA LEU A 8 -29.46 -2.40 32.76
C LEU A 8 -27.94 -2.43 32.67
N ASP A 9 -27.38 -3.26 31.79
CA ASP A 9 -25.93 -3.32 31.57
C ASP A 9 -25.41 -2.02 30.94
N CYS A 10 -26.16 -1.41 30.01
CA CYS A 10 -25.84 -0.10 29.44
C CYS A 10 -25.91 1.02 30.50
N GLU A 11 -26.95 1.04 31.34
CA GLU A 11 -27.12 2.03 32.41
C GLU A 11 -25.95 1.97 33.39
N LYS A 12 -25.55 0.76 33.79
CA LYS A 12 -24.38 0.55 34.64
C LYS A 12 -23.09 1.03 34.00
N LEU A 13 -22.89 0.74 32.70
CA LEU A 13 -21.72 1.22 31.95
C LEU A 13 -21.65 2.75 31.95
N PHE A 14 -22.77 3.43 31.70
CA PHE A 14 -22.81 4.90 31.70
C PHE A 14 -22.53 5.48 33.08
N ASP A 15 -23.05 4.87 34.14
CA ASP A 15 -22.76 5.28 35.52
C ASP A 15 -21.29 5.12 35.90
N ASP A 16 -20.66 4.02 35.45
CA ASP A 16 -19.23 3.79 35.66
C ASP A 16 -18.38 4.81 34.89
N VAL A 17 -18.75 5.12 33.63
CA VAL A 17 -18.11 6.18 32.83
C VAL A 17 -18.27 7.55 33.50
N LEU A 18 -19.45 7.90 34.00
CA LEU A 18 -19.69 9.17 34.68
C LEU A 18 -18.91 9.28 35.99
N ARG A 19 -18.82 8.20 36.77
CA ARG A 19 -17.99 8.15 37.97
C ARG A 19 -16.52 8.37 37.64
N PHE A 20 -16.03 7.72 36.60
CA PHE A 20 -14.66 7.87 36.13
C PHE A 20 -14.36 9.30 35.64
N LEU A 21 -15.26 9.90 34.86
CA LEU A 21 -15.09 11.29 34.42
C LEU A 21 -15.07 12.27 35.60
N ARG A 22 -15.89 12.02 36.63
CA ARG A 22 -15.88 12.83 37.86
C ARG A 22 -14.61 12.65 38.68
N SER A 23 -14.01 11.45 38.70
CA SER A 23 -12.73 11.25 39.38
C SER A 23 -11.60 11.95 38.64
N VAL A 24 -11.56 11.87 37.31
CA VAL A 24 -10.58 12.60 36.47
C VAL A 24 -10.73 14.12 36.67
N GLY A 25 -11.96 14.64 36.81
CA GLY A 25 -12.18 16.06 37.06
C GLY A 25 -11.63 16.59 38.40
N LYS A 26 -11.39 15.70 39.38
CA LYS A 26 -10.81 16.04 40.68
C LYS A 26 -9.31 15.75 40.76
N ASP A 27 -8.73 15.14 39.72
CA ASP A 27 -7.33 14.79 39.65
C ASP A 27 -6.47 16.05 39.41
N GLU A 28 -5.36 16.16 40.13
CA GLU A 28 -4.39 17.26 39.97
C GLU A 28 -3.68 17.21 38.61
N PHE A 29 -3.63 16.03 37.97
CA PHE A 29 -3.07 15.79 36.65
C PHE A 29 -4.12 15.73 35.54
N ARG A 30 -5.35 16.20 35.78
CA ARG A 30 -6.46 16.14 34.79
C ARG A 30 -6.05 16.64 33.40
N ASP A 31 -5.28 17.73 33.34
CA ASP A 31 -4.93 18.38 32.09
C ASP A 31 -3.92 17.54 31.30
N VAL A 32 -3.02 16.83 32.01
CA VAL A 32 -2.08 15.87 31.43
C VAL A 32 -2.82 14.63 30.94
N ALA A 33 -3.76 14.08 31.72
CA ALA A 33 -4.56 12.93 31.30
C ALA A 33 -5.44 13.24 30.08
N ILE A 34 -6.09 14.41 30.06
CA ILE A 34 -6.85 14.90 28.91
C ILE A 34 -5.95 15.06 27.70
N GLN A 35 -4.75 15.62 27.87
CA GLN A 35 -3.80 15.78 26.76
C GLN A 35 -3.33 14.43 26.23
N GLN A 36 -2.99 13.47 27.10
CA GLN A 36 -2.60 12.12 26.69
C GLN A 36 -3.72 11.41 25.92
N TRP A 37 -4.98 11.61 26.28
CA TRP A 37 -6.12 11.05 25.52
C TRP A 37 -6.35 11.75 24.20
N LYS A 38 -6.17 13.07 24.13
CA LYS A 38 -6.19 13.82 22.87
C LYS A 38 -5.09 13.33 21.95
N ASP A 39 -3.87 13.22 22.47
CA ASP A 39 -2.72 12.69 21.74
C ASP A 39 -2.98 11.25 21.27
N GLY A 40 -3.55 10.41 22.13
CA GLY A 40 -3.93 9.03 21.79
C GLY A 40 -4.97 8.99 20.68
N ARG A 41 -5.98 9.86 20.73
CA ARG A 41 -7.02 9.99 19.69
C ARG A 41 -6.46 10.55 18.38
N GLU A 42 -5.51 11.48 18.44
CA GLU A 42 -4.88 12.08 17.26
C GLU A 42 -3.85 11.14 16.61
N LYS A 43 -3.21 10.28 17.41
CA LYS A 43 -2.30 9.22 16.94
C LYS A 43 -3.06 7.99 16.43
N ALA A 44 -4.19 7.65 17.04
CA ALA A 44 -5.03 6.53 16.61
C ALA A 44 -5.95 6.96 15.46
N TRP A 45 -5.46 6.82 14.23
CA TRP A 45 -6.28 7.06 13.06
C TRP A 45 -7.37 5.99 12.92
N PRO A 46 -8.64 6.40 12.74
CA PRO A 46 -9.71 5.46 12.46
C PRO A 46 -9.46 4.67 11.19
N LYS A 47 -9.77 3.37 11.21
CA LYS A 47 -9.59 2.46 10.07
C LYS A 47 -10.16 3.01 8.75
N TYR A 48 -11.36 3.60 8.78
CA TYR A 48 -12.00 4.15 7.59
C TYR A 48 -11.18 5.24 6.88
N LYS A 49 -10.34 5.99 7.62
CA LYS A 49 -9.47 7.00 7.00
C LYS A 49 -8.34 6.35 6.22
N PHE A 50 -7.78 5.26 6.75
CA PHE A 50 -6.79 4.47 6.01
C PHE A 50 -7.41 3.80 4.80
N ASP A 51 -8.61 3.24 4.93
CA ASP A 51 -9.33 2.63 3.82
C ASP A 51 -9.47 3.63 2.66
N HIS A 52 -9.84 4.89 2.95
CA HIS A 52 -9.93 5.94 1.93
C HIS A 52 -8.58 6.32 1.29
N ILE A 53 -7.49 6.37 2.06
CA ILE A 53 -6.17 6.68 1.50
C ILE A 53 -5.72 5.53 0.59
N VAL A 54 -5.83 4.29 1.06
CA VAL A 54 -5.43 3.11 0.28
C VAL A 54 -6.26 3.01 -0.99
N GLU A 55 -7.58 3.23 -0.91
CA GLU A 55 -8.45 3.25 -2.08
C GLU A 55 -8.06 4.36 -3.08
N GLY A 56 -7.81 5.57 -2.59
CA GLY A 56 -7.37 6.70 -3.42
C GLY A 56 -6.04 6.40 -4.11
N THR A 57 -5.05 5.91 -3.37
CA THR A 57 -3.74 5.53 -3.90
C THR A 57 -3.85 4.40 -4.93
N LEU A 58 -4.63 3.35 -4.67
CA LEU A 58 -4.83 2.27 -5.64
C LEU A 58 -5.47 2.77 -6.93
N ARG A 59 -6.44 3.69 -6.82
CA ARG A 59 -7.08 4.31 -7.99
C ARG A 59 -6.11 5.17 -8.79
N GLU A 60 -5.29 5.99 -8.12
CA GLU A 60 -4.25 6.80 -8.74
C GLU A 60 -3.18 5.93 -9.44
N LEU A 61 -2.84 4.78 -8.86
CA LEU A 61 -1.94 3.78 -9.45
C LEU A 61 -2.61 2.89 -10.52
N GLY A 62 -3.92 3.06 -10.79
CA GLY A 62 -4.67 2.25 -11.75
C GLY A 62 -4.91 0.80 -11.31
N ARG A 63 -4.71 0.47 -10.04
CA ARG A 63 -4.76 -0.89 -9.46
C ARG A 63 -6.16 -1.27 -8.99
N THR A 64 -7.07 -1.40 -9.95
CA THR A 64 -8.44 -1.90 -9.71
C THR A 64 -8.49 -3.43 -9.51
N ASP A 65 -7.37 -4.11 -9.74
CA ASP A 65 -7.19 -5.55 -9.52
C ASP A 65 -7.02 -5.94 -8.05
N LEU A 66 -6.65 -4.98 -7.19
CA LEU A 66 -6.37 -5.21 -5.78
C LEU A 66 -7.55 -4.81 -4.90
N ASP A 67 -7.89 -5.66 -3.94
CA ASP A 67 -8.87 -5.35 -2.90
C ASP A 67 -8.21 -4.43 -1.84
N TYR A 68 -8.67 -3.18 -1.79
CA TYR A 68 -8.19 -2.17 -0.85
C TYR A 68 -8.33 -2.61 0.61
N ALA A 69 -9.35 -3.40 0.96
CA ALA A 69 -9.56 -3.88 2.32
C ALA A 69 -8.48 -4.90 2.74
N VAL A 70 -8.04 -5.74 1.79
CA VAL A 70 -6.94 -6.69 2.01
C VAL A 70 -5.61 -5.95 2.15
N VAL A 71 -5.33 -5.00 1.26
CA VAL A 71 -4.13 -4.17 1.30
C VAL A 71 -4.08 -3.37 2.61
N CYS A 72 -5.20 -2.76 3.00
CA CYS A 72 -5.29 -1.99 4.24
C CYS A 72 -5.02 -2.87 5.47
N ASN A 73 -5.69 -4.02 5.61
CA ASN A 73 -5.49 -4.90 6.76
C ASN A 73 -4.04 -5.42 6.88
N GLN A 74 -3.36 -5.67 5.76
CA GLN A 74 -1.98 -6.13 5.78
C GLN A 74 -0.98 -5.07 6.24
N HIS A 75 -1.27 -3.80 5.95
CA HIS A 75 -0.35 -2.69 6.20
C HIS A 75 -0.79 -1.78 7.35
N LEU A 76 -1.97 -2.02 7.94
CA LEU A 76 -2.55 -1.20 9.01
C LEU A 76 -1.61 -0.99 10.20
N LYS A 77 -0.93 -2.06 10.64
CA LYS A 77 -0.01 -2.00 11.78
C LYS A 77 1.20 -1.10 11.46
N GLU A 78 1.83 -1.29 10.30
CA GLU A 78 2.97 -0.49 9.87
C GLU A 78 2.58 1.00 9.70
N MET A 79 1.39 1.27 9.18
CA MET A 79 0.88 2.64 9.07
C MET A 79 0.64 3.29 10.43
N GLN A 80 0.11 2.54 11.40
CA GLN A 80 -0.08 3.00 12.78
C GLN A 80 1.25 3.27 13.48
N ASP A 81 2.26 2.42 13.26
CA ASP A 81 3.60 2.60 13.80
C ASP A 81 4.27 3.86 13.23
N ILE A 82 4.13 4.11 11.91
CA ILE A 82 4.63 5.33 11.26
C ILE A 82 3.95 6.56 11.84
N LEU A 83 2.62 6.54 11.99
CA LEU A 83 1.86 7.65 12.58
C LEU A 83 2.21 7.93 14.03
N ALA A 84 2.50 6.88 14.80
CA ALA A 84 2.93 7.02 16.18
C ALA A 84 4.31 7.68 16.28
N ALA A 85 5.18 7.44 15.29
CA ALA A 85 6.53 7.99 15.19
C ALA A 85 6.60 9.38 14.52
N THR A 86 5.67 9.73 13.63
CA THR A 86 5.68 11.05 12.96
C THR A 86 5.21 12.13 13.92
N VAL A 87 5.94 13.24 13.98
CA VAL A 87 5.51 14.46 14.69
C VAL A 87 4.17 14.93 14.10
N ILE A 88 3.32 15.49 14.95
CA ILE A 88 1.98 16.00 14.60
C ILE A 88 2.17 17.19 13.66
N ASP A 89 2.22 16.93 12.35
CA ASP A 89 2.33 18.00 11.35
C ASP A 89 1.52 17.68 10.09
N GLU A 90 1.27 18.71 9.28
CA GLU A 90 0.49 18.67 8.03
C GLU A 90 1.01 17.61 7.02
N ASP A 91 2.27 17.20 7.14
CA ASP A 91 2.93 16.19 6.29
C ASP A 91 2.59 14.73 6.62
N ARG A 92 1.79 14.45 7.67
CA ARG A 92 1.41 13.06 8.02
C ARG A 92 0.64 12.36 6.89
N LEU A 93 -0.26 13.09 6.22
CA LEU A 93 -1.04 12.54 5.10
C LEU A 93 -0.14 12.19 3.91
N ALA A 94 0.75 13.10 3.53
CA ALA A 94 1.70 12.89 2.45
C ALA A 94 2.65 11.72 2.76
N SER A 95 3.13 11.62 4.00
CA SER A 95 4.01 10.54 4.45
C SER A 95 3.34 9.17 4.38
N ILE A 96 2.08 9.06 4.83
CA ILE A 96 1.31 7.81 4.73
C ILE A 96 1.04 7.45 3.27
N LYS A 97 0.66 8.43 2.45
CA LYS A 97 0.38 8.20 1.02
C LYS A 97 1.64 7.68 0.30
N ASN A 98 2.78 8.35 0.47
CA ASN A 98 4.05 7.92 -0.10
C ASN A 98 4.47 6.52 0.38
N PHE A 99 4.26 6.22 1.66
CA PHE A 99 4.53 4.90 2.21
C PHE A 99 3.65 3.82 1.57
N ILE A 100 2.34 4.08 1.43
CA ILE A 100 1.40 3.16 0.79
C ILE A 100 1.76 2.95 -0.67
N GLU A 101 2.06 4.02 -1.41
CA GLU A 101 2.51 3.95 -2.80
C GLU A 101 3.76 3.07 -2.94
N GLN A 102 4.79 3.34 -2.13
CA GLN A 102 6.01 2.57 -2.15
C GLN A 102 5.74 1.10 -1.85
N ARG A 103 4.94 0.79 -0.81
CA ARG A 103 4.60 -0.59 -0.44
C ARG A 103 3.79 -1.31 -1.49
N ILE A 104 2.84 -0.62 -2.14
CA ILE A 104 2.05 -1.20 -3.22
C ILE A 104 2.98 -1.55 -4.39
N CYS A 105 3.87 -0.64 -4.78
CA CYS A 105 4.83 -0.87 -5.85
C CYS A 105 5.82 -2.01 -5.54
N GLU A 106 6.30 -2.11 -4.30
CA GLU A 106 7.23 -3.16 -3.87
C GLU A 106 6.56 -4.54 -3.80
N LYS A 107 5.39 -4.63 -3.17
CA LYS A 107 4.76 -5.90 -2.80
C LYS A 107 3.82 -6.43 -3.88
N TYR A 108 3.26 -5.54 -4.69
CA TYR A 108 2.34 -5.86 -5.77
C TYR A 108 2.91 -5.26 -7.06
N PRO A 109 3.94 -5.85 -7.68
CA PRO A 109 4.38 -5.40 -8.99
C PRO A 109 3.20 -5.45 -9.97
N LEU A 110 3.12 -4.44 -10.86
CA LEU A 110 2.09 -4.39 -11.89
C LEU A 110 2.05 -5.73 -12.64
N PRO A 111 0.88 -6.39 -12.77
CA PRO A 111 0.77 -7.57 -13.59
C PRO A 111 1.16 -7.18 -15.01
N LEU A 112 2.28 -7.72 -15.48
CA LEU A 112 2.77 -7.42 -16.82
C LEU A 112 1.68 -7.84 -17.84
N PRO A 113 1.33 -6.99 -18.81
CA PRO A 113 0.38 -7.34 -19.87
C PRO A 113 0.85 -8.54 -20.72
N ILE A 114 2.15 -8.85 -20.64
CA ILE A 114 2.77 -10.03 -21.23
C ILE A 114 3.28 -10.97 -20.13
N ARG A 115 3.07 -12.27 -20.33
CA ARG A 115 3.48 -13.34 -19.42
C ARG A 115 4.81 -13.92 -19.87
N GLY A 116 5.50 -14.61 -18.97
CA GLY A 116 6.74 -15.31 -19.32
C GLY A 116 6.57 -16.32 -20.46
N LYS A 117 5.38 -16.91 -20.58
CA LYS A 117 5.05 -17.78 -21.72
C LYS A 117 5.12 -17.05 -23.06
N ASP A 118 4.70 -15.79 -23.11
CA ASP A 118 4.72 -15.02 -24.36
C ASP A 118 6.17 -14.80 -24.84
N LEU A 119 7.11 -14.61 -23.92
CA LEU A 119 8.54 -14.52 -24.25
C LEU A 119 9.11 -15.88 -24.70
N ILE A 120 8.67 -16.99 -24.09
CA ILE A 120 9.05 -18.35 -24.50
C ILE A 120 8.52 -18.64 -25.91
N ASP A 121 7.28 -18.25 -26.19
CA ASP A 121 6.64 -18.40 -27.51
C ASP A 121 7.35 -17.54 -28.58
N LEU A 122 7.98 -16.42 -28.18
CA LEU A 122 8.90 -15.62 -29.01
C LEU A 122 10.30 -16.24 -29.16
N GLY A 123 10.54 -17.43 -28.61
CA GLY A 123 11.82 -18.14 -28.68
C GLY A 123 12.88 -17.65 -27.68
N ILE A 124 12.48 -16.89 -26.66
CA ILE A 124 13.40 -16.37 -25.63
C ILE A 124 13.38 -17.33 -24.42
N PRO A 125 14.43 -18.13 -24.20
CA PRO A 125 14.47 -19.05 -23.07
C PRO A 125 14.66 -18.32 -21.74
N PRO A 126 14.24 -18.91 -20.60
CA PRO A 126 14.49 -18.36 -19.27
C PRO A 126 15.99 -18.23 -19.01
N GLY A 127 16.43 -17.06 -18.53
CA GLY A 127 17.84 -16.76 -18.24
C GLY A 127 18.08 -15.29 -17.93
N PRO A 128 19.34 -14.83 -17.80
CA PRO A 128 19.66 -13.43 -17.52
C PRO A 128 19.01 -12.46 -18.51
N ARG A 129 19.05 -12.79 -19.81
CA ARG A 129 18.43 -12.01 -20.90
C ARG A 129 16.91 -11.89 -20.76
N PHE A 130 16.26 -12.93 -20.25
CA PHE A 130 14.83 -12.91 -19.97
C PHE A 130 14.49 -11.89 -18.90
N GLY A 131 15.33 -11.79 -17.87
CA GLY A 131 15.22 -10.78 -16.81
C GLY A 131 15.42 -9.35 -17.31
N GLU A 132 16.41 -9.13 -18.17
CA GLU A 132 16.69 -7.83 -18.79
C GLU A 132 15.51 -7.32 -19.62
N ILE A 133 14.97 -8.18 -20.49
CA ILE A 133 13.80 -7.85 -21.33
C ILE A 133 12.60 -7.51 -20.47
N LEU A 134 12.31 -8.33 -19.45
CA LEU A 134 11.23 -8.05 -18.50
C LEU A 134 11.45 -6.75 -17.71
N GLY A 135 12.70 -6.38 -17.41
CA GLY A 135 13.04 -5.11 -16.80
C GLY A 135 12.62 -3.92 -17.66
N VAL A 136 13.01 -3.92 -18.94
CA VAL A 136 12.63 -2.85 -19.90
C VAL A 136 11.12 -2.79 -20.11
N ILE A 137 10.45 -3.93 -20.19
CA ILE A 137 8.98 -3.98 -20.29
C ILE A 137 8.33 -3.37 -19.06
N ARG A 138 8.83 -3.65 -17.85
CA ARG A 138 8.33 -3.04 -16.61
C ARG A 138 8.49 -1.52 -16.63
N GLU A 139 9.61 -1.00 -17.12
CA GLU A 139 9.82 0.45 -17.27
C GLU A 139 8.81 1.07 -18.24
N LYS A 140 8.52 0.40 -19.37
CA LYS A 140 7.53 0.88 -20.35
C LYS A 140 6.11 0.85 -19.78
N VAL A 141 5.77 -0.19 -19.02
CA VAL A 141 4.49 -0.26 -18.30
C VAL A 141 4.39 0.83 -17.24
N ALA A 142 5.46 1.10 -16.49
CA ALA A 142 5.51 2.20 -15.53
C ALA A 142 5.38 3.58 -16.20
N ALA A 143 5.86 3.72 -17.44
CA ALA A 143 5.68 4.92 -18.26
C ALA A 143 4.28 5.05 -18.90
N GLY A 144 3.35 4.14 -18.59
CA GLY A 144 1.96 4.18 -19.04
C GLY A 144 1.64 3.30 -20.27
N GLU A 145 2.61 2.56 -20.81
CA GLU A 145 2.35 1.65 -21.93
C GLU A 145 1.76 0.33 -21.45
N SER A 146 0.49 0.10 -21.74
CA SER A 146 -0.25 -1.11 -21.33
C SER A 146 -0.63 -2.01 -22.49
N ARG A 147 -0.37 -1.60 -23.74
CA ARG A 147 -0.75 -2.37 -24.93
C ARG A 147 0.16 -3.57 -25.10
N ARG A 148 -0.44 -4.75 -25.00
CA ARG A 148 0.25 -6.04 -25.15
C ARG A 148 1.08 -6.13 -26.44
N GLU A 149 0.51 -5.71 -27.56
CA GLU A 149 1.18 -5.75 -28.88
C GLU A 149 2.47 -4.92 -28.88
N VAL A 150 2.42 -3.69 -28.36
CA VAL A 150 3.59 -2.81 -28.26
C VAL A 150 4.67 -3.41 -27.36
N LEU A 151 4.29 -4.03 -26.24
CA LEU A 151 5.24 -4.67 -25.35
C LEU A 151 5.86 -5.94 -25.95
N LEU A 152 5.13 -6.68 -26.78
CA LEU A 152 5.66 -7.83 -27.53
C LEU A 152 6.61 -7.39 -28.66
N ASP A 153 6.30 -6.30 -29.34
CA ASP A 153 7.19 -5.71 -30.35
C ASP A 153 8.51 -5.26 -29.72
N ILE A 154 8.43 -4.58 -28.56
CA ILE A 154 9.63 -4.18 -27.79
C ILE A 154 10.42 -5.42 -27.36
N ALA A 155 9.76 -6.46 -26.85
CA ALA A 155 10.42 -7.72 -26.47
C ALA A 155 11.14 -8.38 -27.66
N THR A 156 10.51 -8.36 -28.84
CA THR A 156 11.04 -8.92 -30.08
C THR A 156 12.24 -8.12 -30.58
N GLN A 157 12.15 -6.79 -30.58
CA GLN A 157 13.26 -5.90 -30.96
C GLN A 157 14.47 -6.10 -30.04
N LEU A 158 14.25 -6.19 -28.73
CA LEU A 158 15.32 -6.44 -27.77
C LEU A 158 15.93 -7.85 -27.93
N ALA A 159 15.13 -8.86 -28.27
CA ALA A 159 15.64 -10.19 -28.55
C ALA A 159 16.55 -10.23 -29.80
N GLN A 160 16.20 -9.46 -30.84
CA GLN A 160 16.93 -9.37 -32.11
C GLN A 160 18.20 -8.51 -32.01
N ALA A 161 18.12 -7.33 -31.37
CA ALA A 161 19.24 -6.40 -31.26
C ALA A 161 20.47 -6.99 -30.54
N THR A 162 20.26 -7.95 -29.65
CA THR A 162 21.36 -8.64 -28.97
C THR A 162 21.88 -9.86 -29.74
N GLY A 163 21.12 -10.41 -30.70
CA GLY A 163 21.58 -11.49 -31.57
C GLY A 163 22.65 -11.05 -32.57
N GLU A 164 22.59 -9.80 -33.03
CA GLU A 164 23.57 -9.21 -33.95
C GLU A 164 24.91 -8.88 -33.29
N ASN A 165 24.93 -8.64 -31.98
CA ASN A 165 26.14 -8.22 -31.26
C ASN A 165 27.11 -9.37 -30.92
N THR A 166 26.72 -10.62 -31.18
CA THR A 166 27.57 -11.82 -30.97
C THR A 166 28.33 -12.27 -32.23
N LEU A 167 28.09 -11.65 -33.39
CA LEU A 167 28.74 -12.04 -34.65
C LEU A 167 29.90 -11.12 -35.07
N THR A 168 30.21 -10.06 -34.30
CA THR A 168 31.25 -9.07 -34.65
C THR A 168 32.48 -9.07 -33.74
N SER A 169 32.56 -9.93 -32.70
CA SER A 169 33.71 -9.97 -31.77
C SER A 169 34.55 -11.26 -31.89
N GLY A 170 34.81 -11.70 -33.12
CA GLY A 170 35.56 -12.94 -33.39
C GLY A 170 36.31 -12.92 -34.72
N SER A 171 37.06 -11.86 -34.98
CA SER A 171 38.09 -11.83 -36.04
C SER A 171 39.11 -10.74 -35.71
N GLU A 172 40.09 -11.10 -34.90
CA GLU A 172 41.48 -10.62 -34.98
C GLU A 172 42.41 -11.63 -34.29
#